data_AF-A0A430KU21-F1
#
_entry.id   AF-A0A430KU21-F1
#
_cell.length_a   1.000
_cell.length_b   1.000
_cell.length_c   1.000
_cell.angle_alpha   90.00
_cell.angle_beta   90.00
_cell.angle_gamma   90.00
#
_symmetry.space_group_name_H-M   'P 1'
#
loop_
_entity.id
_entity.type
_entity.pdbx_description
1 polymer ?
#
loop_
_entity_poly.entity_id
_entity_poly.type
_entity_poly.pdbx_seq_one_letter_code
_entity_poly.pdbx_strand_id
1 'polypeptide(L)'
;MQRSMFYRSIPLCLLSALLLQGCSQIADVVPERFAKPDNPFCRGLYQNNDWLDAAVATESHWGLPLHIALAELNMPVGTDASEYIQPPYADWEEYRLASENWSGSVAEIDTALDYLGWHAQMASQRNDLAMNDAGKLYIASRIGHGGLRRLEYHPDPVLLQQAEQVEQRAEQYREDLKSCPRIRERADSFFRWPW
;
A
#
# COMPACT_ATOMS: atom_id res chain seq x y z
N MET A 1 79.85 22.09 27.01
CA MET A 1 78.87 22.11 25.89
C MET A 1 79.03 20.84 25.07
N GLN A 2 78.07 19.91 25.13
CA GLN A 2 77.68 19.02 24.02
C GLN A 2 76.58 18.07 24.53
N ARG A 3 75.33 18.35 24.15
CA ARG A 3 74.20 17.42 24.31
C ARG A 3 74.17 16.56 23.04
N SER A 4 74.48 15.27 23.15
CA SER A 4 74.23 14.31 22.07
C SER A 4 72.75 13.91 22.10
N MET A 5 71.97 14.44 21.15
CA MET A 5 70.62 13.93 20.87
C MET A 5 70.76 12.58 20.15
N PHE A 6 70.40 11.49 20.82
CA PHE A 6 70.16 10.21 20.16
C PHE A 6 68.76 10.23 19.52
N TYR A 7 68.69 10.53 18.22
CA TYR A 7 67.49 10.31 17.43
C TYR A 7 67.40 8.82 17.10
N ARG A 8 66.51 8.08 17.77
CA ARG A 8 66.18 6.70 17.41
C ARG A 8 65.45 6.72 16.06
N SER A 9 66.12 6.29 15.01
CA SER A 9 65.53 6.02 13.71
C SER A 9 64.49 4.91 13.85
N ILE A 10 63.21 5.29 13.90
CA ILE A 10 62.09 4.35 13.85
C ILE A 10 62.11 3.73 12.44
N PRO A 11 62.21 2.40 12.28
CA PRO A 11 62.26 1.78 10.96
C PRO A 11 60.93 2.03 10.25
N LEU A 12 61.00 2.73 9.11
CA LEU A 12 59.86 3.13 8.28
C LEU A 12 58.95 1.96 7.85
N CYS A 13 59.43 0.71 7.96
CA CYS A 13 58.67 -0.49 7.63
C CYS A 13 57.53 -0.83 8.61
N LEU A 14 57.50 -0.27 9.82
CA LEU A 14 56.41 -0.52 10.78
C LEU A 14 55.20 0.41 10.58
N LEU A 15 55.38 1.56 9.91
CA LEU A 15 54.28 2.49 9.59
C LEU A 15 53.50 2.08 8.33
N SER A 16 54.10 1.29 7.42
CA SER A 16 53.43 0.79 6.22
C SER A 16 52.47 -0.38 6.49
N ALA A 17 52.65 -1.11 7.59
CA ALA A 17 51.76 -2.23 7.96
C ALA A 17 50.42 -1.80 8.58
N LEU A 18 50.30 -0.55 9.03
CA LEU A 18 49.07 0.01 9.62
C LEU A 18 48.10 0.61 8.60
N LEU A 19 48.50 0.71 7.32
CA LEU A 19 47.67 1.30 6.25
C LEU A 19 46.86 0.27 5.43
N LEU A 20 46.99 -1.03 5.73
CA LEU A 20 46.29 -2.10 5.00
C LEU A 20 45.04 -2.66 5.71
N GLN A 21 44.63 -2.08 6.85
CA GLN A 21 43.41 -2.51 7.55
C GLN A 21 42.17 -1.63 7.26
N GLY A 22 42.27 -0.66 6.35
CA GLY A 22 41.15 0.23 6.01
C GLY A 22 40.49 -0.17 4.69
N CYS A 23 39.16 -0.34 4.73
CA CYS A 23 38.22 -0.51 3.59
C CYS A 23 37.83 -1.95 3.23
N SER A 24 37.35 -2.74 4.21
CA SER A 24 36.53 -3.93 3.90
C SER A 24 35.12 -3.90 4.53
N GLN A 25 34.65 -2.76 5.05
CA GLN A 25 33.33 -2.64 5.69
C GLN A 25 32.42 -1.53 5.13
N ILE A 26 32.47 -1.24 3.83
CA ILE A 26 31.53 -0.27 3.20
C ILE A 26 30.25 -0.98 2.68
N ALA A 27 29.91 -2.16 3.19
CA ALA A 27 28.76 -2.91 2.67
C ALA A 27 27.38 -2.38 3.15
N ASP A 28 27.29 -1.59 4.23
CA ASP A 28 25.99 -1.24 4.84
C ASP A 28 25.74 0.29 4.96
N VAL A 29 26.20 1.11 4.00
CA VAL A 29 25.99 2.58 4.02
C VAL A 29 24.79 3.02 3.17
N VAL A 30 23.92 2.09 2.74
CA VAL A 30 22.66 2.44 2.09
C VAL A 30 21.56 2.37 3.15
N PRO A 31 21.04 3.51 3.64
CA PRO A 31 19.84 3.52 4.47
C PRO A 31 18.74 2.62 3.88
N GLU A 32 17.99 1.86 4.70
CA GLU A 32 16.91 0.98 4.21
C GLU A 32 15.93 1.70 3.25
N ARG A 33 15.72 3.01 3.47
CA ARG A 33 14.95 3.89 2.57
C ARG A 33 15.49 4.02 1.13
N PHE A 34 16.68 3.51 0.85
CA PHE A 34 17.33 3.51 -0.46
C PHE A 34 17.63 2.09 -1.00
N ALA A 35 17.45 1.04 -0.19
CA ALA A 35 17.50 -0.35 -0.64
C ALA A 35 16.22 -0.75 -1.38
N LYS A 36 16.33 -1.38 -2.56
CA LYS A 36 15.18 -1.96 -3.27
C LYS A 36 14.64 -3.13 -2.43
N PRO A 37 13.32 -3.27 -2.21
CA PRO A 37 12.83 -4.34 -1.34
C PRO A 37 13.07 -5.71 -1.95
N ASP A 38 13.56 -6.63 -1.12
CA ASP A 38 13.73 -8.03 -1.50
C ASP A 38 12.39 -8.77 -1.49
N ASN A 39 11.41 -8.34 -0.69
CA ASN A 39 10.04 -8.88 -0.68
C ASN A 39 9.35 -8.63 -2.05
N PRO A 40 8.91 -9.69 -2.75
CA PRO A 40 8.17 -9.58 -4.02
C PRO A 40 6.91 -8.72 -3.94
N PHE A 41 6.16 -8.76 -2.83
CA PHE A 41 4.95 -7.96 -2.64
C PHE A 41 5.28 -6.46 -2.66
N CYS A 42 6.23 -6.03 -1.82
CA CYS A 42 6.67 -4.64 -1.81
C CYS A 42 7.17 -4.22 -3.21
N ARG A 43 7.96 -5.07 -3.88
CA ARG A 43 8.47 -4.80 -5.22
C ARG A 43 7.35 -4.58 -6.24
N GLY A 44 6.28 -5.39 -6.20
CA GLY A 44 5.12 -5.22 -7.05
C GLY A 44 4.41 -3.89 -6.82
N LEU A 45 4.30 -3.44 -5.57
CA LEU A 45 3.75 -2.13 -5.25
C LEU A 45 4.64 -0.98 -5.75
N TYR A 46 5.98 -1.08 -5.64
CA TYR A 46 6.87 -0.06 -6.21
C TYR A 46 6.82 0.02 -7.74
N GLN A 47 6.59 -1.12 -8.41
CA GLN A 47 6.44 -1.15 -9.86
C GLN A 47 5.14 -0.50 -10.34
N ASN A 48 4.15 -0.41 -9.47
CA ASN A 48 2.86 0.22 -9.72
C ASN A 48 2.65 1.41 -8.76
N ASN A 49 3.57 2.36 -8.80
CA ASN A 49 3.57 3.49 -7.88
C ASN A 49 2.31 4.37 -8.01
N ASP A 50 1.79 4.57 -9.22
CA ASP A 50 0.60 5.40 -9.45
C ASP A 50 -0.64 4.78 -8.78
N TRP A 51 -0.76 3.45 -8.82
CA TRP A 51 -1.82 2.71 -8.14
C TRP A 51 -1.69 2.78 -6.62
N LEU A 52 -0.45 2.70 -6.11
CA LEU A 52 -0.18 2.85 -4.69
C LEU A 52 -0.52 4.28 -4.22
N ASP A 53 -0.19 5.29 -5.02
CA ASP A 53 -0.48 6.69 -4.72
C ASP A 53 -1.97 6.97 -4.67
N ALA A 54 -2.71 6.46 -5.65
CA ALA A 54 -4.16 6.51 -5.67
C ALA A 54 -4.76 5.85 -4.42
N ALA A 55 -4.27 4.67 -4.03
CA ALA A 55 -4.82 3.94 -2.89
C ALA A 55 -4.55 4.67 -1.56
N VAL A 56 -3.35 5.25 -1.41
CA VAL A 56 -3.01 6.10 -0.24
C VAL A 56 -3.85 7.38 -0.22
N ALA A 57 -4.11 7.99 -1.38
CA ALA A 57 -4.98 9.17 -1.47
C ALA A 57 -6.43 8.83 -1.10
N THR A 58 -6.96 7.72 -1.62
CA THR A 58 -8.29 7.20 -1.32
C THR A 58 -8.48 6.93 0.17
N GLU A 59 -7.49 6.29 0.79
CA GLU A 59 -7.45 6.11 2.23
C GLU A 59 -7.55 7.44 2.97
N SER A 60 -6.68 8.39 2.62
CA SER A 60 -6.66 9.69 3.28
C SER A 60 -7.97 10.45 3.11
N HIS A 61 -8.65 10.28 1.98
CA HIS A 61 -9.88 11.00 1.65
C HIS A 61 -11.12 10.33 2.27
N TRP A 62 -11.25 9.01 2.12
CA TRP A 62 -12.46 8.26 2.43
C TRP A 62 -12.35 7.35 3.65
N GLY A 63 -11.13 7.01 4.08
CA GLY A 63 -10.85 6.08 5.17
C GLY A 63 -10.88 4.60 4.77
N LEU A 64 -10.82 4.27 3.49
CA LEU A 64 -10.70 2.89 3.00
C LEU A 64 -9.26 2.40 3.21
N PRO A 65 -9.01 1.38 4.04
CA PRO A 65 -7.66 0.92 4.32
C PRO A 65 -6.89 0.49 3.07
N LEU A 66 -5.63 0.93 2.94
CA LEU A 66 -4.75 0.61 1.81
C LEU A 66 -4.76 -0.87 1.46
N HIS A 67 -4.63 -1.75 2.45
CA HIS A 67 -4.61 -3.20 2.24
C HIS A 67 -5.93 -3.74 1.67
N ILE A 68 -7.07 -3.11 1.98
CA ILE A 68 -8.39 -3.48 1.46
C ILE A 68 -8.55 -2.97 0.03
N ALA A 69 -8.19 -1.71 -0.23
CA ALA A 69 -8.19 -1.15 -1.59
C ALA A 69 -7.35 -2.01 -2.55
N LEU A 70 -6.14 -2.39 -2.13
CA LEU A 70 -5.27 -3.29 -2.90
C LEU A 70 -5.88 -4.68 -3.07
N ALA A 71 -6.56 -5.21 -2.03
CA ALA A 71 -7.18 -6.53 -2.09
C ALA A 71 -8.38 -6.57 -3.03
N GLU A 72 -9.26 -5.57 -3.02
CA GLU A 72 -10.40 -5.48 -3.94
C GLU A 72 -9.95 -5.42 -5.42
N LEU A 73 -8.82 -4.77 -5.69
CA LEU A 73 -8.21 -4.70 -7.03
C LEU A 73 -7.25 -5.85 -7.37
N ASN A 74 -7.06 -6.81 -6.46
CA ASN A 74 -6.11 -7.91 -6.61
C ASN A 74 -4.64 -7.46 -6.87
N MET A 75 -4.25 -6.26 -6.45
CA MET A 75 -2.90 -5.73 -6.58
C MET A 75 -1.90 -6.47 -5.69
N PRO A 76 -0.63 -6.72 -6.09
CA PRO A 76 0.04 -6.23 -7.29
C PRO A 76 -0.20 -7.08 -8.55
N VAL A 77 -1.13 -8.03 -8.53
CA VAL A 77 -1.45 -8.89 -9.69
C VAL A 77 -2.81 -8.49 -10.27
N GLY A 78 -2.85 -7.27 -10.79
CA GLY A 78 -3.94 -6.69 -11.59
C GLY A 78 -3.47 -5.38 -12.23
N THR A 79 -3.60 -5.23 -13.54
CA THR A 79 -2.98 -4.11 -14.29
C THR A 79 -3.98 -3.16 -14.94
N ASP A 80 -5.28 -3.49 -14.96
CA ASP A 80 -6.29 -2.78 -15.74
C ASP A 80 -7.47 -2.34 -14.84
N ALA A 81 -7.55 -1.06 -14.48
CA ALA A 81 -8.51 -0.55 -13.48
C ALA A 81 -9.99 -0.81 -13.84
N SER A 82 -10.35 -0.71 -15.13
CA SER A 82 -11.74 -0.90 -15.61
C SER A 82 -12.25 -2.33 -15.45
N GLU A 83 -11.36 -3.33 -15.35
CA GLU A 83 -11.77 -4.72 -15.16
C GLU A 83 -12.22 -4.98 -13.72
N TYR A 84 -11.67 -4.25 -12.75
CA TYR A 84 -11.88 -4.52 -11.32
C TYR A 84 -13.06 -3.78 -10.69
N ILE A 85 -13.45 -2.62 -11.24
CA ILE A 85 -14.46 -1.73 -10.67
C ILE A 85 -15.43 -1.36 -11.80
N GLN A 86 -16.40 -2.22 -12.10
CA GLN A 86 -17.47 -1.90 -13.03
C GLN A 86 -18.68 -1.38 -12.25
N PRO A 87 -18.80 -0.06 -12.01
CA PRO A 87 -19.83 0.48 -11.15
C PRO A 87 -21.21 0.39 -11.84
N PRO A 88 -22.28 0.07 -11.09
CA PRO A 88 -23.63 0.31 -11.55
C PRO A 88 -23.83 1.78 -11.93
N TYR A 89 -24.58 2.06 -13.01
CA TYR A 89 -24.79 3.43 -13.50
C TYR A 89 -25.31 4.39 -12.42
N ALA A 90 -26.22 3.92 -11.55
CA ALA A 90 -26.78 4.73 -10.48
C ALA A 90 -25.73 5.13 -9.43
N ASP A 91 -24.89 4.18 -9.01
CA ASP A 91 -23.83 4.43 -8.02
C ASP A 91 -22.74 5.33 -8.62
N TRP A 92 -22.42 5.15 -9.90
CA TRP A 92 -21.47 6.00 -10.62
C TRP A 92 -21.95 7.46 -10.70
N GLU A 93 -23.23 7.69 -10.98
CA GLU A 93 -23.77 9.04 -11.05
C GLU A 93 -23.85 9.69 -9.65
N GLU A 94 -24.24 8.94 -8.62
CA GLU A 94 -24.24 9.42 -7.23
C GLU A 94 -22.81 9.80 -6.79
N TYR A 95 -21.81 8.98 -7.13
CA TYR A 95 -20.40 9.29 -6.90
C TYR A 95 -19.97 10.59 -7.60
N ARG A 96 -20.26 10.76 -8.89
CA ARG A 96 -19.85 11.96 -9.64
C ARG A 96 -20.47 13.24 -9.09
N LEU A 97 -21.72 13.16 -8.63
CA LEU A 97 -22.40 14.24 -7.92
C LEU A 97 -21.71 14.56 -6.58
N ALA A 98 -21.35 13.53 -5.81
CA ALA A 98 -20.80 13.69 -4.46
C ALA A 98 -19.32 14.13 -4.45
N SER A 99 -18.53 13.66 -5.41
CA SER A 99 -17.09 13.94 -5.52
C SER A 99 -16.77 15.14 -6.43
N GLU A 100 -17.78 15.68 -7.12
CA GLU A 100 -17.61 16.67 -8.21
C GLU A 100 -16.65 16.20 -9.32
N ASN A 101 -16.39 14.90 -9.44
CA ASN A 101 -15.48 14.30 -10.41
C ASN A 101 -16.14 14.13 -11.80
N TRP A 102 -16.57 15.24 -12.41
CA TRP A 102 -17.36 15.23 -13.64
C TRP A 102 -16.62 14.69 -14.87
N SER A 103 -15.29 14.90 -14.92
CA SER A 103 -14.40 14.47 -16.01
C SER A 103 -13.69 13.15 -15.73
N GLY A 104 -13.87 12.57 -14.54
CA GLY A 104 -13.26 11.31 -14.15
C GLY A 104 -13.76 10.14 -14.99
N SER A 105 -12.87 9.18 -15.20
CA SER A 105 -13.18 7.91 -15.87
C SER A 105 -12.75 6.77 -14.96
N VAL A 106 -13.62 5.79 -14.72
CA VAL A 106 -13.31 4.60 -13.91
C VAL A 106 -12.22 3.71 -14.54
N ALA A 107 -11.84 3.98 -15.80
CA ALA A 107 -10.66 3.36 -16.41
C ALA A 107 -9.33 3.93 -15.86
N GLU A 108 -9.37 5.12 -15.27
CA GLU A 108 -8.21 5.74 -14.61
C GLU A 108 -8.14 5.28 -13.16
N ILE A 109 -6.97 4.83 -12.73
CA ILE A 109 -6.80 4.22 -11.41
C ILE A 109 -7.18 5.16 -10.26
N ASP A 110 -6.84 6.44 -10.36
CA ASP A 110 -7.17 7.45 -9.35
C ASP A 110 -8.67 7.56 -9.14
N THR A 111 -9.43 7.61 -10.24
CA THR A 111 -10.89 7.71 -10.19
C THR A 111 -11.53 6.40 -9.73
N ALA A 112 -10.97 5.27 -10.14
CA ALA A 112 -11.45 3.96 -9.77
C ALA A 112 -11.30 3.73 -8.25
N LEU A 113 -10.14 4.03 -7.69
CA LEU A 113 -9.88 3.94 -6.26
C LEU A 113 -10.64 4.99 -5.45
N ASP A 114 -10.77 6.23 -5.94
CA ASP A 114 -11.59 7.25 -5.28
C ASP A 114 -13.07 6.82 -5.22
N TYR A 115 -13.59 6.23 -6.30
CA TYR A 115 -14.92 5.61 -6.32
C TYR A 115 -15.04 4.47 -5.30
N LEU A 116 -14.06 3.55 -5.21
CA LEU A 116 -14.09 2.49 -4.20
C LEU A 116 -14.09 3.05 -2.78
N GLY A 117 -13.31 4.09 -2.51
CA GLY A 117 -13.29 4.76 -1.21
C GLY A 117 -14.64 5.37 -0.84
N TRP A 118 -15.20 6.16 -1.76
CA TRP A 118 -16.55 6.73 -1.61
C TRP A 118 -17.58 5.63 -1.36
N HIS A 119 -17.57 4.57 -2.19
CA HIS A 119 -18.52 3.48 -2.09
C HIS A 119 -18.37 2.72 -0.76
N ALA A 120 -17.15 2.45 -0.30
CA ALA A 120 -16.90 1.82 0.99
C ALA A 120 -17.42 2.67 2.16
N GLN A 121 -17.18 3.98 2.13
CA GLN A 121 -17.72 4.91 3.12
C GLN A 121 -19.25 4.90 3.13
N MET A 122 -19.89 4.93 1.96
CA MET A 122 -21.36 4.84 1.84
C MET A 122 -21.88 3.49 2.35
N ALA A 123 -21.16 2.39 2.09
CA ALA A 123 -21.51 1.06 2.58
C ALA A 123 -21.42 0.97 4.11
N SER A 124 -20.36 1.53 4.70
CA SER A 124 -20.16 1.65 6.15
C SER A 124 -21.31 2.43 6.80
N GLN A 125 -21.62 3.62 6.30
CA GLN A 125 -22.68 4.47 6.85
C GLN A 125 -24.08 3.85 6.71
N ARG A 126 -24.38 3.20 5.58
CA ARG A 126 -25.73 2.68 5.28
C ARG A 126 -26.00 1.31 5.91
N ASN A 127 -24.97 0.57 6.33
CA ASN A 127 -25.10 -0.82 6.81
C ASN A 127 -24.35 -1.11 8.11
N ASP A 128 -23.86 -0.10 8.82
CA ASP A 128 -23.14 -0.22 10.09
C ASP A 128 -21.92 -1.16 9.97
N LEU A 129 -21.14 -0.99 8.89
CA LEU A 129 -19.93 -1.78 8.65
C LEU A 129 -18.71 -1.05 9.15
N ALA A 130 -17.76 -1.80 9.69
CA ALA A 130 -16.44 -1.27 9.95
C ALA A 130 -15.65 -1.17 8.63
N MET A 131 -14.79 -0.15 8.51
CA MET A 131 -13.98 0.04 7.29
C MET A 131 -12.93 -1.07 7.10
N ASN A 132 -12.73 -1.95 8.10
CA ASN A 132 -11.91 -3.14 8.02
C ASN A 132 -12.66 -4.43 7.61
N ASP A 133 -13.97 -4.38 7.35
CA ASP A 133 -14.77 -5.54 6.90
C ASP A 133 -14.64 -5.74 5.37
N ALA A 134 -13.45 -6.11 4.89
CA ALA A 134 -13.11 -6.16 3.45
C ALA A 134 -14.12 -6.99 2.61
N GLY A 135 -14.51 -8.17 3.09
CA GLY A 135 -15.45 -9.04 2.40
C GLY A 135 -16.84 -8.43 2.25
N LYS A 136 -17.35 -7.72 3.27
CA LYS A 136 -18.65 -7.05 3.19
C LYS A 136 -18.60 -5.80 2.33
N LEU A 137 -17.49 -5.05 2.37
CA LEU A 137 -17.26 -3.91 1.48
C LEU A 137 -17.21 -4.37 0.01
N TYR A 138 -16.52 -5.47 -0.27
CA TYR A 138 -16.50 -6.11 -1.58
C TYR A 138 -17.90 -6.53 -2.06
N ILE A 139 -18.69 -7.19 -1.21
CA ILE A 139 -20.07 -7.54 -1.55
C ILE A 139 -20.87 -6.28 -1.87
N ALA A 140 -20.76 -5.25 -1.03
CA ALA A 140 -21.45 -4.00 -1.26
C ALA A 140 -21.06 -3.40 -2.62
N SER A 141 -19.77 -3.43 -3.01
CA SER A 141 -19.31 -2.88 -4.29
C SER A 141 -19.78 -3.68 -5.50
N ARG A 142 -20.19 -4.94 -5.32
CA ARG A 142 -20.73 -5.80 -6.39
C ARG A 142 -22.23 -5.71 -6.58
N ILE A 143 -23.00 -5.65 -5.49
CA ILE A 143 -24.47 -5.71 -5.53
C ILE A 143 -25.17 -4.48 -4.93
N GLY A 144 -24.40 -3.46 -4.58
CA GLY A 144 -24.85 -2.23 -3.94
C GLY A 144 -25.18 -2.40 -2.46
N HIS A 145 -25.26 -1.27 -1.74
CA HIS A 145 -25.52 -1.24 -0.29
C HIS A 145 -26.86 -1.90 0.09
N GLY A 146 -27.90 -1.69 -0.72
CA GLY A 146 -29.21 -2.31 -0.49
C GLY A 146 -29.21 -3.82 -0.77
N GLY A 147 -28.38 -4.27 -1.71
CA GLY A 147 -28.17 -5.69 -2.00
C GLY A 147 -27.54 -6.41 -0.82
N LEU A 148 -26.50 -5.82 -0.21
CA LEU A 148 -25.86 -6.37 0.98
C LEU A 148 -26.87 -6.65 2.12
N ARG A 149 -27.78 -5.71 2.43
CA ARG A 149 -28.82 -5.94 3.46
C ARG A 149 -29.76 -7.09 3.16
N ARG A 150 -29.99 -7.37 1.87
CA ARG A 150 -30.91 -8.44 1.43
C ARG A 150 -30.19 -9.79 1.25
N LEU A 151 -28.86 -9.80 1.26
CA LEU A 151 -28.06 -11.00 1.02
C LEU A 151 -28.39 -12.11 2.01
N GLU A 152 -28.71 -11.78 3.26
CA GLU A 152 -29.13 -12.76 4.28
C GLU A 152 -30.33 -13.61 3.82
N TYR A 153 -31.28 -13.00 3.10
CA TYR A 153 -32.47 -13.70 2.64
C TYR A 153 -32.23 -14.49 1.35
N HIS A 154 -31.28 -14.06 0.52
CA HIS A 154 -31.01 -14.60 -0.81
C HIS A 154 -29.50 -14.71 -1.01
N PRO A 155 -28.84 -15.68 -0.35
CA PRO A 155 -27.40 -15.82 -0.41
C PRO A 155 -26.95 -16.22 -1.82
N ASP A 156 -25.88 -15.60 -2.29
CA ASP A 156 -25.15 -16.01 -3.49
C ASP A 156 -23.83 -16.67 -3.05
N PRO A 157 -23.73 -18.01 -3.13
CA PRO A 157 -22.54 -18.74 -2.68
C PRO A 157 -21.26 -18.35 -3.44
N VAL A 158 -21.36 -17.96 -4.71
CA VAL A 158 -20.21 -17.56 -5.52
C VAL A 158 -19.69 -16.22 -5.04
N LEU A 159 -20.59 -15.25 -4.84
CA LEU A 159 -20.23 -13.94 -4.32
C LEU A 159 -19.64 -14.02 -2.90
N LEU A 160 -20.23 -14.85 -2.03
CA LEU A 160 -19.72 -15.09 -0.68
C LEU A 160 -18.32 -15.71 -0.71
N GLN A 161 -18.06 -16.66 -1.61
CA GLN A 161 -16.73 -17.24 -1.77
C GLN A 161 -15.70 -16.21 -2.27
N GLN A 162 -16.09 -15.35 -3.21
CA GLN A 162 -15.22 -14.27 -3.70
C GLN A 162 -14.92 -13.24 -2.60
N ALA A 163 -15.93 -12.88 -1.79
CA ALA A 163 -15.76 -11.98 -0.66
C ALA A 163 -14.78 -12.53 0.37
N GLU A 164 -14.88 -13.83 0.69
CA GLU A 164 -13.94 -14.51 1.58
C GLU A 164 -12.50 -14.50 1.03
N GLN A 165 -12.33 -14.68 -0.29
CA GLN A 165 -11.00 -14.58 -0.92
C GLN A 165 -10.41 -13.16 -0.80
N VAL A 166 -11.25 -12.13 -0.92
CA VAL A 166 -10.84 -10.73 -0.75
C VAL A 166 -10.48 -10.44 0.70
N GLU A 167 -11.26 -10.94 1.67
CA GLU A 167 -10.97 -10.83 3.10
C GLU A 167 -9.59 -11.43 3.44
N GLN A 168 -9.35 -12.68 3.02
CA GLN A 168 -8.08 -13.37 3.25
C GLN A 168 -6.89 -12.63 2.60
N ARG A 169 -7.11 -12.08 1.40
CA ARG A 169 -6.10 -11.29 0.70
C ARG A 169 -5.80 -9.97 1.41
N ALA A 170 -6.83 -9.28 1.90
CA ALA A 170 -6.69 -8.04 2.65
C ALA A 170 -5.86 -8.25 3.92
N GLU A 171 -6.13 -9.33 4.65
CA GLU A 171 -5.37 -9.70 5.84
C GLU A 171 -3.91 -10.05 5.50
N GLN A 172 -3.68 -10.82 4.43
CA GLN A 172 -2.34 -11.11 3.95
C GLN A 172 -1.57 -9.83 3.60
N TYR A 173 -2.21 -8.88 2.90
CA TYR A 173 -1.59 -7.61 2.51
C TYR A 173 -1.32 -6.72 3.72
N ARG A 174 -2.18 -6.74 4.74
CA ARG A 174 -1.96 -6.06 6.01
C ARG A 174 -0.67 -6.54 6.67
N GLU A 175 -0.41 -7.85 6.66
CA GLU A 175 0.83 -8.42 7.19
C GLU A 175 2.05 -8.12 6.30
N ASP A 176 1.92 -8.25 4.98
CA ASP A 176 3.02 -8.01 4.05
C ASP A 176 3.48 -6.54 4.06
N LEU A 177 2.54 -5.59 4.20
CA LEU A 177 2.85 -4.16 4.29
C LEU A 177 3.76 -3.81 5.48
N LYS A 178 3.75 -4.60 6.56
CA LYS A 178 4.67 -4.41 7.71
C LYS A 178 6.14 -4.53 7.30
N SER A 179 6.42 -5.27 6.22
CA SER A 179 7.76 -5.46 5.66
C SER A 179 8.12 -4.44 4.56
N CYS A 180 7.26 -3.45 4.29
CA CYS A 180 7.45 -2.44 3.24
C CYS A 180 7.71 -1.03 3.82
N PRO A 181 8.89 -0.75 4.42
CA PRO A 181 9.11 0.46 5.22
C PRO A 181 8.89 1.78 4.47
N ARG A 182 9.26 1.92 3.19
CA ARG A 182 9.00 3.17 2.46
C ARG A 182 7.55 3.35 2.00
N ILE A 183 6.81 2.25 1.83
CA ILE A 183 5.36 2.34 1.55
C ILE A 183 4.68 2.87 2.81
N ARG A 184 5.10 2.36 3.98
CA ARG A 184 4.66 2.87 5.26
C ARG A 184 5.02 4.34 5.44
N GLU A 185 6.26 4.78 5.17
CA GLU A 185 6.62 6.21 5.25
C GLU A 185 5.77 7.09 4.31
N ARG A 186 5.47 6.60 3.10
CA ARG A 186 4.65 7.32 2.12
C ARG A 186 3.20 7.43 2.57
N ALA A 187 2.61 6.34 3.08
CA ALA A 187 1.28 6.34 3.67
C ALA A 187 1.21 7.18 4.97
N ASP A 188 2.21 7.02 5.86
CA ASP A 188 2.35 7.74 7.13
C ASP A 188 2.57 9.25 6.93
N SER A 189 3.20 9.67 5.82
CA SER A 189 3.47 11.08 5.52
C SER A 189 2.20 11.90 5.30
N PHE A 190 1.07 11.25 5.06
CA PHE A 190 -0.24 11.90 4.91
C PHE A 190 -1.09 11.87 6.18
N PHE A 191 -1.15 10.77 6.96
CA PHE A 191 -1.69 10.77 8.34
C PHE A 191 -1.38 9.47 9.12
N ARG A 192 -1.64 9.52 10.44
CA ARG A 192 -1.26 8.61 11.53
C ARG A 192 -2.10 7.32 11.59
N TRP A 193 -1.45 6.17 11.51
CA TRP A 193 -2.07 4.85 11.62
C TRP A 193 -2.24 4.32 13.04
N PRO A 194 -3.36 3.63 13.32
CA PRO A 194 -3.41 2.49 14.23
C PRO A 194 -3.75 1.22 13.43
N TRP A 195 -2.77 0.34 13.28
CA TRP A 195 -2.99 -1.07 12.97
C TRP A 195 -2.65 -1.90 14.21
#